data_AF-A0A1Q7D9H8-F1
#
_entry.id   AF-A0A1Q7D9H8-F1
#
_cell.length_a   1.000
_cell.length_b   1.000
_cell.length_c   1.000
_cell.angle_alpha   90.00
_cell.angle_beta   90.00
_cell.angle_gamma   90.00
#
_symmetry.space_group_name_H-M   'P 1'
#
loop_
_entity.id
_entity.type
_entity.pdbx_description
1 polymer ?
#
loop_
_entity_poly.entity_id
_entity_poly.type
_entity_poly.pdbx_seq_one_letter_code
_entity_poly.pdbx_strand_id
1 'polypeptide(L)'
;MAHDDAADLDTLGDEIAELSAHLDAATAHVLTLIREFEARAGWNTGFRSCAAWLSWRVGLDLGAARERVRVARALGTLPLLADALARGELSYAKVRALTRVATPETEARLLVVGREGTAAHVERIVRGWRKVDRVAEAREAKQRHTSRALHVYQDEDGMVIVRGRLEPEVGAVFMQALAAARETLYQRARAEAASALADPIADPPSMAQQQADALALLAQSALHQEFDPGAPGERYQVVVHVDAAVLADPDQPGQSVLEDGVSVSGETSRRLACDATRVVMRHDEAGRLLEVGARTRTISPALRRALHHRDRGCRFPGCGMRFAEGHHVRHWSALARRATFPVGAR
;
A
#
# COMPACT_ATOMS: atom_id res chain seq x y z
N MET A 1 -10.84 -27.32 42.69
CA MET A 1 -9.79 -26.92 41.72
C MET A 1 -10.41 -26.33 40.46
N ALA A 2 -10.98 -27.08 39.51
CA ALA A 2 -11.52 -26.47 38.27
C ALA A 2 -12.67 -25.44 38.47
N HIS A 3 -13.45 -25.55 39.56
CA HIS A 3 -14.51 -24.58 39.87
C HIS A 3 -13.99 -23.32 40.61
N ASP A 4 -12.84 -23.44 41.29
CA ASP A 4 -12.15 -22.34 41.98
C ASP A 4 -11.46 -21.45 40.94
N ASP A 5 -10.76 -22.07 39.99
CA ASP A 5 -10.08 -21.36 38.91
C ASP A 5 -11.05 -20.56 38.03
N ALA A 6 -12.29 -21.03 37.84
CA ALA A 6 -13.32 -20.32 37.09
C ALA A 6 -13.85 -19.08 37.86
N ALA A 7 -14.06 -19.21 39.17
CA ALA A 7 -14.50 -18.08 40.01
C ALA A 7 -13.42 -17.00 40.16
N ASP A 8 -12.15 -17.42 40.21
CA ASP A 8 -10.99 -16.52 40.23
C ASP A 8 -10.84 -15.76 38.89
N LEU A 9 -11.07 -16.43 37.76
CA LEU A 9 -11.06 -15.78 36.44
C LEU A 9 -12.21 -14.78 36.26
N ASP A 10 -13.39 -15.09 36.78
CA ASP A 10 -14.54 -14.17 36.76
C ASP A 10 -14.25 -12.94 37.62
N THR A 11 -13.68 -13.11 38.81
CA THR A 11 -13.27 -12.01 39.69
C THR A 11 -12.23 -11.10 39.03
N LEU A 12 -11.23 -11.70 38.37
CA LEU A 12 -10.23 -10.93 37.61
C LEU A 12 -10.89 -10.16 36.44
N GLY A 13 -11.87 -10.77 35.78
CA GLY A 13 -12.66 -10.13 34.72
C GLY A 13 -13.42 -8.90 35.23
N ASP A 14 -14.06 -9.01 36.38
CA ASP A 14 -14.79 -7.92 37.03
C ASP A 14 -13.85 -6.79 37.46
N GLU A 15 -12.67 -7.12 38.02
CA GLU A 15 -11.65 -6.13 38.40
C GLU A 15 -11.13 -5.35 37.17
N ILE A 16 -10.87 -6.05 36.05
CA ILE A 16 -10.49 -5.40 34.79
C ILE A 16 -11.59 -4.46 34.31
N ALA A 17 -12.86 -4.85 34.41
CA ALA A 17 -14.00 -4.04 33.99
C ALA A 17 -14.16 -2.78 34.86
N GLU A 18 -14.03 -2.93 36.18
CA GLU A 18 -14.10 -1.82 37.13
C GLU A 18 -12.97 -0.81 36.92
N LEU A 19 -11.73 -1.28 36.83
CA LEU A 19 -10.58 -0.41 36.58
C LEU A 19 -10.68 0.29 35.21
N SER A 20 -11.21 -0.39 34.19
CA SER A 20 -11.46 0.23 32.89
C SER A 20 -12.48 1.35 32.99
N ALA A 21 -13.56 1.17 33.75
CA ALA A 21 -14.55 2.21 33.99
C ALA A 21 -13.96 3.42 34.74
N HIS A 22 -13.07 3.18 35.72
CA HIS A 22 -12.32 4.24 36.40
C HIS A 22 -11.41 5.02 35.45
N LEU A 23 -10.73 4.35 34.52
CA LEU A 23 -9.92 5.01 33.49
C LEU A 23 -10.77 5.87 32.55
N ASP A 24 -11.96 5.41 32.18
CA ASP A 24 -12.90 6.16 31.36
C ASP A 24 -13.44 7.40 32.09
N ALA A 25 -13.78 7.27 33.38
CA ALA A 25 -14.18 8.39 34.24
C ALA A 25 -13.06 9.43 34.38
N ALA A 26 -11.82 8.99 34.63
CA ALA A 26 -10.65 9.88 34.65
C ALA A 26 -10.42 10.54 33.29
N THR A 27 -10.64 9.81 32.19
CA THR A 27 -10.58 10.35 30.83
C THR A 27 -11.62 11.46 30.62
N ALA A 28 -12.84 11.32 31.15
CA ALA A 28 -13.87 12.36 31.12
C ALA A 28 -13.37 13.67 31.76
N HIS A 29 -12.71 13.56 32.90
CA HIS A 29 -12.13 14.71 33.60
C HIS A 29 -11.02 15.37 32.78
N VAL A 30 -10.10 14.58 32.21
CA VAL A 30 -9.04 15.07 31.32
C VAL A 30 -9.64 15.79 30.11
N LEU A 31 -10.69 15.26 29.48
CA LEU A 31 -11.35 15.91 28.33
C LEU A 31 -11.99 17.25 28.72
N THR A 32 -12.55 17.37 29.93
CA THR A 32 -13.07 18.63 30.47
C THR A 32 -11.95 19.67 30.59
N LEU A 33 -10.81 19.28 31.14
CA LEU A 33 -9.63 20.16 31.25
C LEU A 33 -9.05 20.53 29.88
N ILE A 34 -8.99 19.58 28.93
CA ILE A 34 -8.54 19.85 27.55
C ILE A 34 -9.44 20.91 26.90
N ARG A 35 -10.76 20.82 27.05
CA ARG A 35 -11.71 21.80 26.50
C ARG A 35 -11.48 23.18 27.10
N GLU A 36 -11.33 23.28 28.42
CA GLU A 36 -11.07 24.56 29.10
C GLU A 36 -9.71 25.17 28.68
N PHE A 37 -8.68 24.33 28.61
CA PHE A 37 -7.34 24.72 28.18
C PHE A 37 -7.32 25.19 26.71
N GLU A 38 -8.06 24.51 25.83
CA GLU A 38 -8.24 24.94 24.43
C GLU A 38 -8.99 26.28 24.36
N ALA A 39 -10.09 26.44 25.10
CA ALA A 39 -10.91 27.65 25.09
C ALA A 39 -10.15 28.89 25.59
N ARG A 40 -9.22 28.70 26.54
CA ARG A 40 -8.33 29.76 27.04
C ARG A 40 -7.06 29.95 26.21
N ALA A 41 -6.93 29.24 25.10
CA ALA A 41 -5.72 29.22 24.27
C ALA A 41 -4.42 28.93 25.06
N GLY A 42 -4.49 28.12 26.12
CA GLY A 42 -3.35 27.85 27.00
C GLY A 42 -2.17 27.14 26.32
N TRP A 43 -2.41 26.53 25.16
CA TRP A 43 -1.41 25.92 24.30
C TRP A 43 -0.59 26.95 23.51
N ASN A 44 -1.03 28.21 23.40
CA ASN A 44 -0.40 29.24 22.57
C ASN A 44 0.84 29.86 23.25
N THR A 45 1.71 29.01 23.75
CA THR A 45 3.01 29.34 24.38
C THR A 45 4.18 28.97 23.47
N GLY A 46 3.94 28.94 22.15
CA GLY A 46 4.90 28.50 21.13
C GLY A 46 4.44 27.27 20.32
N PHE A 47 3.33 26.63 20.69
CA PHE A 47 2.77 25.51 19.94
C PHE A 47 1.72 25.98 18.93
N ARG A 48 1.64 25.30 17.79
CA ARG A 48 0.72 25.66 16.68
C ARG A 48 -0.74 25.25 16.93
N SER A 49 -1.00 24.40 17.92
CA SER A 49 -2.35 23.94 18.29
C SER A 49 -2.37 23.25 19.65
N CYS A 50 -3.56 23.12 20.26
CA CYS A 50 -3.76 22.33 21.47
C CYS A 50 -3.32 20.86 21.30
N ALA A 51 -3.56 20.26 20.13
CA ALA A 51 -3.13 18.89 19.85
C ALA A 51 -1.61 18.75 19.76
N ALA A 52 -0.90 19.75 19.22
CA ALA A 52 0.56 19.76 19.20
C ALA A 52 1.14 19.87 20.62
N TRP A 53 0.54 20.70 21.47
CA TRP A 53 0.91 20.80 22.88
C TRP A 53 0.68 19.47 23.62
N LEU A 54 -0.48 18.82 23.42
CA LEU A 54 -0.78 17.51 24.02
C LEU A 54 0.20 16.43 23.54
N SER A 55 0.57 16.44 22.26
CA SER A 55 1.54 15.49 21.73
C SER A 55 2.90 15.64 22.41
N TRP A 56 3.37 16.88 22.58
CA TRP A 56 4.64 17.17 23.23
C TRP A 56 4.61 16.94 24.75
N ARG A 57 3.58 17.44 25.46
CA ARG A 57 3.53 17.44 26.93
C ARG A 57 3.03 16.12 27.52
N VAL A 58 2.07 15.47 26.87
CA VAL A 58 1.38 14.27 27.36
C VAL A 58 1.87 13.00 26.65
N GLY A 59 2.69 13.13 25.60
CA GLY A 59 3.29 11.99 24.89
C GLY A 59 2.31 11.26 23.97
N LEU A 60 1.20 11.90 23.57
CA LEU A 60 0.26 11.33 22.62
C LEU A 60 0.77 11.43 21.19
N ASP A 61 0.47 10.43 20.35
CA ASP A 61 0.59 10.64 18.91
C ASP A 61 -0.34 11.78 18.47
N LEU A 62 0.08 12.50 17.43
CA LEU A 62 -0.64 13.70 16.99
C LEU A 62 -2.08 13.40 16.53
N GLY A 63 -2.35 12.18 16.06
CA GLY A 63 -3.69 11.73 15.70
C GLY A 63 -4.58 11.56 16.93
N ALA A 64 -4.12 10.83 17.94
CA ALA A 64 -4.84 10.65 19.20
C ALA A 64 -5.03 11.97 19.96
N ALA A 65 -4.05 12.88 19.90
CA ALA A 65 -4.17 14.21 20.48
C ALA A 65 -5.29 15.03 19.80
N ARG A 66 -5.33 15.06 18.47
CA ARG A 66 -6.40 15.73 17.70
C ARG A 66 -7.77 15.13 18.01
N GLU A 67 -7.85 13.81 18.11
CA GLU A 67 -9.10 13.12 18.41
C GLU A 67 -9.60 13.45 19.83
N ARG A 68 -8.73 13.50 20.84
CA ARG A 68 -9.11 13.94 22.19
C ARG A 68 -9.61 15.38 22.21
N VAL A 69 -8.96 16.29 21.50
CA VAL A 69 -9.42 17.68 21.38
C VAL A 69 -10.80 17.75 20.70
N ARG A 70 -11.02 16.98 19.62
CA ARG A 70 -12.33 16.90 18.95
C ARG A 70 -13.43 16.41 19.89
N VAL A 71 -13.17 15.33 20.62
CA VAL A 71 -14.15 14.75 21.56
C VAL A 71 -14.42 15.72 22.70
N ALA A 72 -13.38 16.31 23.30
CA ALA A 72 -13.49 17.30 24.37
C ALA A 72 -14.40 18.47 23.96
N ARG A 73 -14.21 19.00 22.75
CA ARG A 73 -15.04 20.06 22.19
C ARG A 73 -16.49 19.63 21.99
N ALA A 74 -16.71 18.46 21.39
CA ALA A 74 -18.07 17.93 21.14
C ALA A 74 -18.85 17.70 22.45
N LEU A 75 -18.19 17.18 23.49
CA LEU A 75 -18.79 17.00 24.81
C LEU A 75 -19.18 18.33 25.50
N GLY A 76 -18.71 19.48 25.00
CA GLY A 76 -19.16 20.79 25.49
C GLY A 76 -20.63 21.08 25.19
N THR A 77 -21.23 20.42 24.20
CA THR A 77 -22.64 20.58 23.82
C THR A 77 -23.45 19.30 23.99
N LEU A 78 -22.86 18.26 24.58
CA LEU A 78 -23.43 16.91 24.72
C LEU A 78 -23.29 16.47 26.19
N PRO A 79 -24.10 17.03 27.10
CA PRO A 79 -23.99 16.77 28.53
C PRO A 79 -24.34 15.33 28.92
N LEU A 80 -25.31 14.68 28.27
CA LEU A 80 -25.73 13.32 28.63
C LEU A 80 -24.62 12.30 28.34
N LEU A 81 -23.91 12.47 27.22
CA LEU A 81 -22.76 11.64 26.85
C LEU A 81 -21.54 11.97 27.71
N ALA A 82 -21.34 13.24 28.08
CA ALA A 82 -20.26 13.64 28.99
C ALA A 82 -20.44 13.00 30.37
N ASP A 83 -21.66 13.06 30.92
CA ASP A 83 -22.00 12.49 32.21
C ASP A 83 -21.89 10.95 32.21
N ALA A 84 -22.32 10.30 31.13
CA ALA A 84 -22.20 8.85 30.99
C ALA A 84 -20.73 8.39 30.94
N LEU A 85 -19.84 9.17 30.31
CA LEU A 85 -18.39 8.91 30.36
C LEU A 85 -17.83 9.13 31.76
N ALA A 86 -18.23 10.22 32.42
CA ALA A 86 -17.76 10.58 33.76
C ALA A 86 -18.16 9.55 34.83
N ARG A 87 -19.28 8.85 34.64
CA ARG A 87 -19.71 7.74 35.50
C ARG A 87 -19.16 6.38 35.08
N GLY A 88 -18.36 6.30 34.02
CA GLY A 88 -17.84 5.03 33.49
C GLY A 88 -18.90 4.14 32.82
N GLU A 89 -20.13 4.63 32.62
CA GLU A 89 -21.23 3.89 31.98
C GLU A 89 -20.98 3.70 30.47
N LEU A 90 -20.27 4.64 29.85
CA LEU A 90 -19.80 4.55 28.48
C LEU A 90 -18.30 4.68 28.43
N SER A 91 -17.65 3.80 27.66
CA SER A 91 -16.23 3.94 27.42
C SER A 91 -15.88 5.09 26.48
N TYR A 92 -14.65 5.60 26.59
CA TYR A 92 -14.13 6.63 25.69
C TYR A 92 -14.25 6.22 24.22
N ALA A 93 -14.06 4.94 23.91
CA ALA A 93 -14.20 4.42 22.55
C ALA A 93 -15.63 4.62 22.00
N LYS A 94 -16.66 4.35 22.80
CA LYS A 94 -18.07 4.56 22.42
C LYS A 94 -18.38 6.04 22.26
N VAL A 95 -17.98 6.87 23.23
CA VAL A 95 -18.22 8.33 23.20
C VAL A 95 -17.50 8.98 22.02
N ARG A 96 -16.26 8.59 21.75
CA ARG A 96 -15.48 9.04 20.60
C ARG A 96 -16.21 8.75 19.28
N ALA A 97 -16.87 7.59 19.16
CA ALA A 97 -17.68 7.26 17.99
C ALA A 97 -18.97 8.09 17.93
N LEU A 98 -19.75 8.13 19.02
CA LEU A 98 -21.05 8.82 19.08
C LEU A 98 -20.94 10.32 18.81
N THR A 99 -19.91 10.99 19.36
CA THR A 99 -19.64 12.43 19.14
C THR A 99 -19.34 12.82 17.70
N ARG A 100 -19.24 11.85 16.76
CA ARG A 100 -19.11 12.13 15.32
C ARG A 100 -20.43 12.49 14.64
N VAL A 101 -21.55 12.12 15.26
CA VAL A 101 -22.91 12.27 14.71
C VAL A 101 -23.89 12.86 15.72
N ALA A 102 -23.58 12.80 17.01
CA ALA A 102 -24.45 13.31 18.06
C ALA A 102 -24.60 14.83 17.98
N THR A 103 -25.85 15.27 18.06
CA THR A 103 -26.28 16.66 18.25
C THR A 103 -27.09 16.73 19.55
N PRO A 104 -27.30 17.92 20.13
CA PRO A 104 -28.13 18.06 21.34
C PRO A 104 -29.52 17.41 21.21
N GLU A 105 -30.11 17.44 20.01
CA GLU A 105 -31.45 16.88 19.73
C GLU A 105 -31.44 15.34 19.60
N THR A 106 -30.31 14.76 19.19
CA THR A 106 -30.17 13.32 18.94
C THR A 106 -29.45 12.57 20.07
N GLU A 107 -28.84 13.31 20.99
CA GLU A 107 -27.99 12.81 22.06
C GLU A 107 -28.67 11.72 22.90
N ALA A 108 -29.89 11.98 23.39
CA ALA A 108 -30.60 11.04 24.26
C ALA A 108 -30.84 9.68 23.58
N ARG A 109 -31.16 9.67 22.27
CA ARG A 109 -31.33 8.43 21.50
C ARG A 109 -30.02 7.69 21.30
N LEU A 110 -28.95 8.43 21.03
CA LEU A 110 -27.61 7.88 20.82
C LEU A 110 -26.97 7.35 22.11
N LEU A 111 -27.32 7.92 23.27
CA LEU A 111 -26.91 7.41 24.58
C LEU A 111 -27.46 6.00 24.83
N VAL A 112 -28.73 5.74 24.49
CA VAL A 112 -29.33 4.39 24.60
C VAL A 112 -28.53 3.37 23.78
N VAL A 113 -28.23 3.72 22.53
CA VAL A 113 -27.39 2.88 21.64
C VAL A 113 -26.01 2.62 22.24
N GLY A 114 -25.41 3.64 22.86
CA GLY A 114 -24.12 3.50 23.54
C GLY A 114 -24.15 2.51 24.70
N ARG A 115 -25.22 2.53 25.51
CA ARG A 115 -25.35 1.68 26.70
C ARG A 115 -25.55 0.22 26.34
N GLU A 116 -26.40 -0.05 25.36
CA GLU A 116 -26.78 -1.43 24.97
C GLU A 116 -25.81 -2.07 23.97
N GLY A 117 -25.07 -1.28 23.19
CA GLY A 117 -24.18 -1.77 22.14
C GLY A 117 -22.74 -1.97 22.59
N THR A 118 -22.03 -2.93 21.97
CA THR A 118 -20.55 -2.98 22.03
C THR A 118 -19.94 -1.79 21.28
N ALA A 119 -18.67 -1.46 21.52
CA ALA A 119 -17.99 -0.38 20.79
C ALA A 119 -18.01 -0.61 19.26
N ALA A 120 -17.87 -1.86 18.81
CA ALA A 120 -17.98 -2.24 17.40
C ALA A 120 -19.41 -2.05 16.85
N HIS A 121 -20.43 -2.33 17.66
CA HIS A 121 -21.83 -2.08 17.28
C HIS A 121 -22.10 -0.58 17.12
N VAL A 122 -21.67 0.23 18.09
CA VAL A 122 -21.78 1.69 18.05
C VAL A 122 -21.07 2.27 16.81
N GLU A 123 -19.84 1.84 16.53
CA GLU A 123 -19.09 2.25 15.32
C GLU A 123 -19.86 1.92 14.03
N ARG A 124 -20.51 0.76 13.96
CA ARG A 124 -21.31 0.37 12.79
C ARG A 124 -22.54 1.26 12.63
N ILE A 125 -23.27 1.53 13.71
CA ILE A 125 -24.46 2.40 13.68
C ILE A 125 -24.07 3.83 13.28
N VAL A 126 -23.00 4.38 13.87
CA VAL A 126 -22.49 5.72 13.54
C VAL A 126 -22.12 5.81 12.06
N ARG A 127 -21.46 4.79 11.50
CA ARG A 127 -21.16 4.73 10.05
C ARG A 127 -22.43 4.70 9.19
N GLY A 128 -23.47 4.01 9.64
CA GLY A 128 -24.77 4.01 8.98
C GLY A 128 -25.45 5.38 9.02
N TRP A 129 -25.47 6.02 10.19
CA TRP A 129 -26.04 7.35 10.40
C TRP A 129 -25.39 8.43 9.52
N ARG A 130 -24.07 8.40 9.39
CA ARG A 130 -23.31 9.31 8.52
C ARG A 130 -23.67 9.21 7.04
N LYS A 131 -24.20 8.06 6.60
CA LYS A 131 -24.68 7.86 5.22
C LYS A 131 -26.11 8.38 5.01
N VAL A 132 -26.86 8.63 6.08
CA VAL A 132 -28.26 9.06 6.02
C VAL A 132 -28.39 10.58 6.18
N ASP A 133 -27.49 11.22 6.93
CA ASP A 133 -27.41 12.68 7.02
C ASP A 133 -26.64 13.26 5.83
N ARG A 134 -27.36 13.91 4.90
CA ARG A 134 -26.81 14.51 3.68
C ARG A 134 -25.75 15.59 3.95
N VAL A 135 -25.82 16.30 5.09
CA VAL A 135 -24.85 17.35 5.44
C VAL A 135 -23.57 16.73 6.00
N ALA A 136 -23.69 15.69 6.82
CA ALA A 136 -22.55 14.89 7.28
C ALA A 136 -21.88 14.15 6.11
N GLU A 137 -22.67 13.56 5.21
CA GLU A 137 -22.20 12.86 4.02
C GLU A 137 -21.39 13.80 3.11
N ALA A 138 -21.89 15.01 2.82
CA ALA A 138 -21.20 15.99 2.00
C ALA A 138 -19.90 16.50 2.64
N ARG A 139 -19.89 16.74 3.96
CA ARG A 139 -18.68 17.11 4.70
C ARG A 139 -17.65 15.98 4.70
N GLU A 140 -18.09 14.74 4.84
CA GLU A 140 -17.23 13.56 4.80
C GLU A 140 -16.70 13.24 3.41
N ALA A 141 -17.51 13.44 2.36
CA ALA A 141 -17.06 13.35 0.98
C ALA A 141 -15.97 14.40 0.71
N LYS A 142 -16.21 15.66 1.10
CA LYS A 142 -15.21 16.73 0.99
C LYS A 142 -13.95 16.43 1.80
N GLN A 143 -14.07 15.92 3.02
CA GLN A 143 -12.93 15.58 3.86
C GLN A 143 -12.14 14.39 3.33
N ARG A 144 -12.81 13.33 2.83
CA ARG A 144 -12.17 12.19 2.14
C ARG A 144 -11.42 12.69 0.92
N HIS A 145 -12.06 13.53 0.10
CA HIS A 145 -11.44 14.15 -1.05
C HIS A 145 -10.18 14.93 -0.65
N THR A 146 -10.26 15.86 0.30
CA THR A 146 -9.10 16.67 0.71
C THR A 146 -8.00 15.89 1.43
N SER A 147 -8.32 14.74 2.03
CA SER A 147 -7.35 13.91 2.76
C SER A 147 -6.73 12.80 1.91
N ARG A 148 -7.15 12.66 0.64
CA ARG A 148 -6.52 11.71 -0.28
C ARG A 148 -5.07 12.14 -0.51
N ALA A 149 -4.15 11.19 -0.40
CA ALA A 149 -2.74 11.44 -0.56
C ALA A 149 -2.05 10.14 -0.99
N LEU A 150 -1.02 10.26 -1.80
CA LEU A 150 -0.13 9.16 -2.14
C LEU A 150 1.30 9.64 -1.91
N HIS A 151 2.00 8.97 -1.01
CA HIS A 151 3.41 9.21 -0.73
C HIS A 151 4.19 8.05 -1.33
N VAL A 152 5.16 8.38 -2.16
CA VAL A 152 6.09 7.43 -2.77
C VAL A 152 7.50 7.95 -2.50
N TYR A 153 8.32 7.16 -1.83
CA TYR A 153 9.70 7.50 -1.49
C TYR A 153 10.54 6.23 -1.41
N GLN A 154 11.85 6.35 -1.58
CA GLN A 154 12.80 5.26 -1.39
C GLN A 154 13.30 5.25 0.06
N ASP A 155 13.50 4.07 0.63
CA ASP A 155 14.20 3.91 1.91
C ASP A 155 15.72 3.79 1.73
N GLU A 156 16.44 3.58 2.83
CA GLU A 156 17.92 3.50 2.84
C GLU A 156 18.46 2.30 2.05
N ASP A 157 17.65 1.25 1.89
CA ASP A 157 17.99 0.05 1.13
C ASP A 157 17.60 0.15 -0.36
N GLY A 158 17.07 1.31 -0.79
CA GLY A 158 16.63 1.57 -2.16
C GLY A 158 15.25 0.99 -2.49
N MET A 159 14.53 0.45 -1.50
CA MET A 159 13.20 -0.08 -1.70
C MET A 159 12.18 1.06 -1.78
N VAL A 160 11.26 0.97 -2.76
CA VAL A 160 10.22 1.99 -2.93
C VAL A 160 9.05 1.71 -1.99
N ILE A 161 8.81 2.62 -1.05
CA ILE A 161 7.68 2.60 -0.13
C ILE A 161 6.53 3.42 -0.71
N VAL A 162 5.38 2.77 -0.90
CA VAL A 162 4.14 3.40 -1.37
C VAL A 162 3.11 3.44 -0.24
N ARG A 163 2.73 4.64 0.20
CA ARG A 163 1.71 4.84 1.23
C ARG A 163 0.59 5.75 0.72
N GLY A 164 -0.59 5.16 0.51
CA GLY A 164 -1.74 5.86 -0.05
C GLY A 164 -2.97 5.87 0.85
N ARG A 165 -3.69 7.00 0.85
CA ARG A 165 -5.08 7.11 1.30
C ARG A 165 -5.91 7.47 0.08
N LEU A 166 -6.71 6.51 -0.40
CA LEU A 166 -7.53 6.66 -1.60
C LEU A 166 -8.99 6.91 -1.22
N GLU A 167 -9.73 7.53 -2.15
CA GLU A 167 -11.19 7.56 -2.08
C GLU A 167 -11.75 6.14 -2.22
N PRO A 168 -12.90 5.82 -1.60
CA PRO A 168 -13.44 4.46 -1.61
C PRO A 168 -13.61 3.86 -3.00
N GLU A 169 -14.12 4.63 -3.96
CA GLU A 169 -14.34 4.25 -5.35
C GLU A 169 -13.02 3.94 -6.07
N VAL A 170 -12.01 4.80 -5.89
CA VAL A 170 -10.67 4.59 -6.47
C VAL A 170 -9.98 3.40 -5.81
N GLY A 171 -10.09 3.28 -4.48
CA GLY A 171 -9.54 2.16 -3.72
C GLY A 171 -10.19 0.83 -4.10
N ALA A 172 -11.50 0.81 -4.38
CA ALA A 172 -12.20 -0.39 -4.84
C ALA A 172 -11.67 -0.86 -6.20
N VAL A 173 -11.51 0.07 -7.16
CA VAL A 173 -10.90 -0.22 -8.46
C VAL A 173 -9.47 -0.72 -8.30
N PHE A 174 -8.66 -0.06 -7.46
CA PHE A 174 -7.28 -0.45 -7.18
C PHE A 174 -7.18 -1.87 -6.57
N MET A 175 -8.03 -2.19 -5.59
CA MET A 175 -8.07 -3.53 -4.98
C MET A 175 -8.49 -4.61 -5.99
N GLN A 176 -9.46 -4.32 -6.86
CA GLN A 176 -9.87 -5.24 -7.93
C GLN A 176 -8.76 -5.45 -8.95
N ALA A 177 -8.07 -4.37 -9.34
CA ALA A 177 -6.93 -4.44 -10.26
C ALA A 177 -5.80 -5.31 -9.68
N LEU A 178 -5.46 -5.12 -8.39
CA LEU A 178 -4.47 -5.95 -7.69
C LEU A 178 -4.89 -7.42 -7.65
N ALA A 179 -6.16 -7.70 -7.33
CA ALA A 179 -6.68 -9.07 -7.31
C ALA A 179 -6.58 -9.74 -8.69
N ALA A 180 -6.93 -9.02 -9.76
CA ALA A 180 -6.85 -9.52 -11.13
C ALA A 180 -5.39 -9.76 -11.58
N ALA A 181 -4.48 -8.84 -11.25
CA ALA A 181 -3.06 -8.98 -11.54
C ALA A 181 -2.45 -10.18 -10.77
N ARG A 182 -2.81 -10.36 -9.50
CA ARG A 182 -2.39 -11.51 -8.71
C ARG A 182 -2.88 -12.83 -9.28
N GLU A 183 -4.15 -12.91 -9.65
CA GLU A 183 -4.72 -14.11 -10.28
C GLU A 183 -3.98 -14.45 -11.58
N THR A 184 -3.64 -13.42 -12.37
CA THR A 184 -2.84 -13.59 -13.60
C THR A 184 -1.46 -14.18 -13.29
N LEU A 185 -0.76 -13.68 -12.28
CA LEU A 185 0.55 -14.19 -11.86
C LEU A 185 0.46 -15.62 -11.31
N TYR A 186 -0.57 -15.92 -10.52
CA TYR A 186 -0.82 -17.26 -9.99
C TYR A 186 -1.03 -18.28 -11.11
N GLN A 187 -1.81 -17.93 -12.14
CA GLN A 187 -2.02 -18.77 -13.31
C GLN A 187 -0.73 -19.01 -14.11
N ARG A 188 0.14 -18.00 -14.23
CA ARG A 188 1.48 -18.14 -14.85
C ARG A 188 2.36 -19.11 -14.08
N ALA A 189 2.52 -18.89 -12.77
CA ALA A 189 3.33 -19.76 -11.92
C ALA A 189 2.83 -21.21 -11.93
N ARG A 190 1.50 -21.41 -11.95
CA ARG A 190 0.89 -22.75 -12.05
C ARG A 190 1.17 -23.42 -13.40
N ALA A 191 1.11 -22.67 -14.51
CA ALA A 191 1.44 -23.21 -15.83
C ALA A 191 2.93 -23.57 -15.93
N GLU A 192 3.81 -22.72 -15.40
CA GLU A 192 5.26 -22.96 -15.34
C GLU A 192 5.58 -24.22 -14.52
N ALA A 193 4.98 -24.36 -13.34
CA ALA A 193 5.13 -25.53 -12.49
C ALA A 193 4.61 -26.82 -13.16
N ALA A 194 3.57 -26.74 -14.00
CA ALA A 194 3.06 -27.89 -14.74
C ALA A 194 3.98 -28.39 -15.86
N SER A 195 4.94 -27.58 -16.33
CA SER A 195 5.92 -27.98 -17.36
C SER A 195 7.34 -28.21 -16.84
N ALA A 196 7.64 -27.81 -15.61
CA ALA A 196 8.95 -28.01 -15.01
C ALA A 196 9.02 -29.38 -14.30
N LEU A 197 10.02 -30.20 -14.67
CA LEU A 197 10.41 -31.42 -13.94
C LEU A 197 11.39 -31.07 -12.78
N ALA A 198 11.11 -30.03 -11.98
CA ALA A 198 12.07 -29.50 -11.00
C ALA A 198 11.51 -29.34 -9.57
N ASP A 199 12.46 -29.42 -8.62
CA ASP A 199 12.32 -29.71 -7.19
C ASP A 199 11.36 -28.82 -6.37
N PRO A 200 10.59 -29.40 -5.44
CA PRO A 200 9.60 -28.70 -4.61
C PRO A 200 10.21 -28.17 -3.30
N ILE A 201 11.17 -27.25 -3.36
CA ILE A 201 11.76 -26.63 -2.15
C ILE A 201 11.85 -25.12 -2.28
N ALA A 202 10.73 -24.45 -2.56
CA ALA A 202 10.61 -23.02 -2.34
C ALA A 202 9.27 -22.75 -1.67
N ASP A 203 9.28 -22.02 -0.56
CA ASP A 203 8.06 -21.60 0.09
C ASP A 203 7.25 -20.70 -0.85
N PRO A 204 5.92 -20.90 -0.93
CA PRO A 204 5.08 -20.05 -1.77
C PRO A 204 5.15 -18.59 -1.28
N PRO A 205 5.17 -17.60 -2.19
CA PRO A 205 5.27 -16.20 -1.81
C PRO A 205 4.09 -15.80 -0.91
N SER A 206 4.37 -15.02 0.13
CA SER A 206 3.36 -14.50 1.04
C SER A 206 2.34 -13.61 0.33
N MET A 207 1.17 -13.40 0.94
CA MET A 207 0.15 -12.49 0.40
C MET A 207 0.68 -11.07 0.17
N ALA A 208 1.61 -10.59 1.01
CA ALA A 208 2.21 -9.27 0.85
C ALA A 208 3.14 -9.20 -0.37
N GLN A 209 3.96 -10.24 -0.58
CA GLN A 209 4.83 -10.35 -1.76
C GLN A 209 4.00 -10.46 -3.04
N GLN A 210 2.96 -11.29 -3.05
CA GLN A 210 2.05 -11.41 -4.19
C GLN A 210 1.37 -10.09 -4.55
N GLN A 211 1.05 -9.25 -3.56
CA GLN A 211 0.48 -7.92 -3.80
C GLN A 211 1.51 -6.94 -4.39
N ALA A 212 2.78 -7.03 -3.96
CA ALA A 212 3.87 -6.24 -4.54
C ALA A 212 4.11 -6.62 -6.01
N ASP A 213 4.14 -7.92 -6.33
CA ASP A 213 4.27 -8.40 -7.71
C ASP A 213 3.08 -8.00 -8.58
N ALA A 214 1.85 -8.09 -8.02
CA ALA A 214 0.64 -7.63 -8.69
C ALA A 214 0.69 -6.13 -8.99
N LEU A 215 1.20 -5.31 -8.06
CA LEU A 215 1.39 -3.88 -8.28
C LEU A 215 2.41 -3.60 -9.39
N ALA A 216 3.49 -4.38 -9.45
CA ALA A 216 4.48 -4.28 -10.53
C ALA A 216 3.85 -4.62 -11.89
N LEU A 217 3.05 -5.69 -11.98
CA LEU A 217 2.34 -6.07 -13.20
C LEU A 217 1.35 -4.99 -13.64
N LEU A 218 0.64 -4.36 -12.70
CA LEU A 218 -0.26 -3.23 -13.01
C LEU A 218 0.50 -2.03 -13.58
N ALA A 219 1.60 -1.63 -12.96
CA ALA A 219 2.43 -0.53 -13.43
C ALA A 219 3.00 -0.81 -14.83
N GLN A 220 3.53 -2.02 -15.05
CA GLN A 220 4.02 -2.46 -16.35
C GLN A 220 2.91 -2.47 -17.41
N SER A 221 1.73 -3.01 -17.07
CA SER A 221 0.59 -3.05 -17.99
C SER A 221 0.12 -1.64 -18.37
N ALA A 222 0.11 -0.72 -17.42
CA ALA A 222 -0.24 0.68 -17.68
C ALA A 222 0.80 1.39 -18.56
N LEU A 223 2.09 1.13 -18.35
CA LEU A 223 3.16 1.62 -19.24
C LEU A 223 3.06 1.03 -20.66
N HIS A 224 2.60 -0.21 -20.80
CA HIS A 224 2.42 -0.87 -22.10
C HIS A 224 1.16 -0.45 -22.86
N GLN A 225 0.11 0.00 -22.16
CA GLN A 225 -1.18 0.38 -22.77
C GLN A 225 -1.29 1.87 -23.13
N GLU A 226 -0.20 2.64 -22.99
CA GLU A 226 -0.11 4.09 -23.23
C GLU A 226 -1.09 4.92 -22.39
N PHE A 227 -0.56 5.74 -21.46
CA PHE A 227 -1.29 6.90 -20.95
C PHE A 227 -1.35 7.97 -22.07
N ASP A 228 -2.26 7.81 -23.04
CA ASP A 228 -2.62 8.74 -24.16
C ASP A 228 -1.52 8.95 -25.27
N PRO A 229 -1.87 9.26 -26.55
CA PRO A 229 -1.42 8.52 -27.74
C PRO A 229 -0.65 9.47 -28.68
N GLY A 230 0.41 10.09 -28.15
CA GLY A 230 1.10 11.17 -28.86
C GLY A 230 2.51 11.51 -28.38
N ALA A 231 2.99 10.87 -27.33
CA ALA A 231 4.39 10.96 -26.91
C ALA A 231 5.07 9.63 -27.24
N PRO A 232 6.21 9.61 -27.96
CA PRO A 232 6.92 8.38 -28.22
C PRO A 232 7.22 7.71 -26.88
N GLY A 233 7.08 6.38 -26.78
CA GLY A 233 7.31 5.53 -25.60
C GLY A 233 8.74 5.57 -25.02
N GLU A 234 9.46 6.66 -25.24
CA GLU A 234 10.81 6.98 -24.81
C GLU A 234 10.84 7.86 -23.55
N ARG A 235 9.72 8.47 -23.13
CA ARG A 235 9.71 9.40 -21.97
C ARG A 235 9.59 8.73 -20.60
N TYR A 236 9.19 7.45 -20.54
CA TYR A 236 8.96 6.73 -19.28
C TYR A 236 9.74 5.40 -19.27
N GLN A 237 11.06 5.47 -19.47
CA GLN A 237 11.93 4.29 -19.46
C GLN A 237 12.64 4.15 -18.11
N VAL A 238 12.66 2.95 -17.56
CA VAL A 238 13.58 2.60 -16.48
C VAL A 238 14.92 2.24 -17.10
N VAL A 239 15.96 3.00 -16.78
CA VAL A 239 17.31 2.75 -17.28
C VAL A 239 18.08 1.94 -16.25
N VAL A 240 18.64 0.82 -16.69
CA VAL A 240 19.51 -0.05 -15.89
C VAL A 240 20.89 -0.04 -16.51
N HIS A 241 21.90 0.36 -15.74
CA HIS A 241 23.31 0.28 -16.09
C HIS A 241 23.86 -1.03 -15.53
N VAL A 242 24.33 -1.92 -16.41
CA VAL A 242 24.87 -3.22 -16.02
C VAL A 242 26.17 -3.50 -16.77
N ASP A 243 27.18 -3.96 -16.05
CA ASP A 243 28.45 -4.37 -16.63
C ASP A 243 28.27 -5.62 -17.51
N ALA A 244 28.98 -5.65 -18.64
CA ALA A 244 28.86 -6.75 -19.59
C ALA A 244 29.19 -8.12 -18.98
N ALA A 245 30.13 -8.17 -18.04
CA ALA A 245 30.50 -9.39 -17.32
C ALA A 245 29.34 -9.90 -16.44
N VAL A 246 28.75 -9.03 -15.62
CA VAL A 246 27.58 -9.33 -14.76
C VAL A 246 26.38 -9.76 -15.60
N LEU A 247 26.17 -9.10 -16.74
CA LEU A 247 25.07 -9.46 -17.64
C LEU A 247 25.28 -10.85 -18.28
N ALA A 248 26.53 -11.24 -18.56
CA ALA A 248 26.89 -12.52 -19.14
C ALA A 248 26.90 -13.66 -18.11
N ASP A 249 27.31 -13.39 -16.87
CA ASP A 249 27.35 -14.31 -15.73
C ASP A 249 27.00 -13.53 -14.44
N PRO A 250 25.83 -13.77 -13.78
CA PRO A 250 25.30 -12.86 -12.78
C PRO A 250 26.05 -12.96 -11.45
N ASP A 251 26.90 -13.98 -11.31
CA ASP A 251 27.78 -14.23 -10.18
C ASP A 251 29.14 -13.51 -10.34
N GLN A 252 29.41 -12.88 -11.50
CA GLN A 252 30.61 -12.08 -11.71
C GLN A 252 30.54 -10.77 -10.90
N PRO A 253 31.67 -10.28 -10.38
CA PRO A 253 31.73 -8.96 -9.77
C PRO A 253 31.53 -7.87 -10.84
N GLY A 254 30.75 -6.85 -10.51
CA GLY A 254 30.56 -5.66 -11.35
C GLY A 254 29.32 -4.86 -10.99
N GLN A 255 29.07 -3.79 -11.74
CA GLN A 255 27.96 -2.89 -11.52
C GLN A 255 26.66 -3.42 -12.14
N SER A 256 25.57 -3.26 -11.40
CA SER A 256 24.20 -3.42 -11.90
C SER A 256 23.32 -2.48 -11.07
N VAL A 257 22.98 -1.33 -11.63
CA VAL A 257 22.29 -0.24 -10.93
C VAL A 257 21.22 0.41 -11.81
N LEU A 258 20.25 1.05 -11.18
CA LEU A 258 19.34 1.99 -11.83
C LEU A 258 20.03 3.34 -12.11
N GLU A 259 19.38 4.21 -12.88
CA GLU A 259 19.88 5.56 -13.20
C GLU A 259 20.17 6.43 -11.97
N ASP A 260 19.42 6.21 -10.88
CA ASP A 260 19.59 6.89 -9.58
C ASP A 260 20.68 6.25 -8.70
N GLY A 261 21.35 5.19 -9.18
CA GLY A 261 22.43 4.50 -8.49
C GLY A 261 21.99 3.36 -7.57
N VAL A 262 20.69 3.09 -7.44
CA VAL A 262 20.17 1.96 -6.64
C VAL A 262 20.62 0.64 -7.25
N SER A 263 21.19 -0.25 -6.43
CA SER A 263 21.68 -1.55 -6.88
C SER A 263 20.54 -2.50 -7.27
N VAL A 264 20.72 -3.21 -8.38
CA VAL A 264 19.81 -4.24 -8.91
C VAL A 264 20.60 -5.51 -9.10
N SER A 265 20.06 -6.68 -8.73
CA SER A 265 20.81 -7.93 -8.92
C SER A 265 21.13 -8.20 -10.40
N GLY A 266 22.30 -8.78 -10.67
CA GLY A 266 22.71 -9.15 -12.04
C GLY A 266 21.71 -10.06 -12.74
N GLU A 267 21.09 -10.99 -12.00
CA GLU A 267 20.03 -11.86 -12.50
C GLU A 267 18.76 -11.09 -12.89
N THR A 268 18.36 -10.08 -12.11
CA THR A 268 17.25 -9.20 -12.48
C THR A 268 17.56 -8.43 -13.76
N SER A 269 18.75 -7.86 -13.87
CA SER A 269 19.21 -7.15 -15.08
C SER A 269 19.26 -8.05 -16.31
N ARG A 270 19.68 -9.31 -16.16
CA ARG A 270 19.65 -10.32 -17.22
C ARG A 270 18.25 -10.64 -17.70
N ARG A 271 17.32 -10.84 -16.77
CA ARG A 271 15.90 -11.08 -17.10
C ARG A 271 15.32 -9.89 -17.86
N LEU A 272 15.56 -8.66 -17.38
CA LEU A 272 15.13 -7.43 -18.04
C LEU A 272 15.72 -7.28 -19.45
N ALA A 273 16.98 -7.68 -19.66
CA ALA A 273 17.66 -7.60 -20.95
C ALA A 273 17.04 -8.48 -22.05
N CYS A 274 16.10 -9.38 -21.74
CA CYS A 274 15.43 -10.21 -22.74
C CYS A 274 14.45 -9.44 -23.63
N ASP A 275 13.77 -8.41 -23.09
CA ASP A 275 12.83 -7.55 -23.84
C ASP A 275 13.17 -6.04 -23.71
N ALA A 276 14.33 -5.68 -23.15
CA ALA A 276 14.80 -4.29 -23.07
C ALA A 276 15.51 -3.83 -24.34
N THR A 277 15.47 -2.51 -24.61
CA THR A 277 16.31 -1.90 -25.63
C THR A 277 17.71 -1.63 -25.05
N ARG A 278 18.77 -1.95 -25.80
CA ARG A 278 20.14 -1.83 -25.29
C ARG A 278 20.95 -0.76 -26.03
N VAL A 279 21.77 -0.05 -25.25
CA VAL A 279 22.89 0.77 -25.71
C VAL A 279 24.16 0.18 -25.11
N VAL A 280 25.14 -0.15 -25.94
CA VAL A 280 26.42 -0.71 -25.47
C VAL A 280 27.41 0.43 -25.34
N MET A 281 27.97 0.62 -24.14
CA MET A 281 29.01 1.61 -23.87
C MET A 281 30.33 0.89 -23.64
N ARG A 282 31.37 1.24 -24.40
CA ARG A 282 32.73 0.73 -24.18
C ARG A 282 33.54 1.78 -23.44
N HIS A 283 34.24 1.36 -22.41
CA HIS A 283 35.14 2.20 -21.63
C HIS A 283 36.58 1.74 -21.84
N ASP A 284 37.55 2.64 -21.65
CA ASP A 284 38.96 2.28 -21.55
C ASP A 284 39.30 1.73 -20.15
N GLU A 285 40.55 1.29 -19.96
CA GLU A 285 41.03 0.75 -18.68
C GLU A 285 40.98 1.78 -17.53
N ALA A 286 40.89 3.08 -17.84
CA ALA A 286 40.74 4.16 -16.87
C ALA A 286 39.27 4.56 -16.64
N GLY A 287 38.31 3.82 -17.22
CA GLY A 287 36.87 4.06 -17.06
C GLY A 287 36.31 5.18 -17.95
N ARG A 288 37.09 5.74 -18.89
CA ARG A 288 36.59 6.78 -19.81
C ARG A 288 35.83 6.16 -20.96
N LEU A 289 34.70 6.78 -21.30
CA LEU A 289 33.83 6.34 -22.39
C LEU A 289 34.54 6.48 -23.75
N LEU A 290 34.78 5.33 -24.42
CA LEU A 290 35.40 5.24 -25.74
C LEU A 290 34.38 5.23 -26.87
N GLU A 291 33.29 4.47 -26.68
CA GLU A 291 32.31 4.24 -27.74
C GLU A 291 30.92 4.10 -27.13
N VAL A 292 29.94 4.77 -27.74
CA VAL A 292 28.52 4.54 -27.48
C VAL A 292 27.93 3.92 -28.73
N GLY A 293 27.57 2.65 -28.63
CA GLY A 293 26.91 1.94 -29.71
C GLY A 293 25.52 2.51 -30.00
N ALA A 294 25.06 2.35 -31.24
CA ALA A 294 23.70 2.69 -31.60
C ALA A 294 22.69 1.91 -30.74
N ARG A 295 21.55 2.53 -30.46
CA ARG A 295 20.42 1.88 -29.80
C ARG A 295 20.00 0.67 -30.65
N THR A 296 20.30 -0.53 -30.18
CA THR A 296 19.92 -1.76 -30.88
C THR A 296 18.61 -2.26 -30.32
N ARG A 297 17.61 -2.37 -31.20
CA ARG A 297 16.23 -2.69 -30.81
C ARG A 297 16.08 -4.17 -30.52
N THR A 298 15.39 -4.44 -29.42
CA THR A 298 14.61 -5.64 -29.12
C THR A 298 13.64 -5.99 -30.26
N ILE A 299 13.12 -7.23 -30.26
CA ILE A 299 12.15 -7.79 -31.25
C ILE A 299 11.34 -6.68 -31.94
N SER A 300 11.66 -6.40 -33.21
CA SER A 300 11.04 -5.28 -33.92
C SER A 300 9.51 -5.47 -34.00
N PRO A 301 8.70 -4.41 -34.13
CA PRO A 301 7.26 -4.57 -34.32
C PRO A 301 6.89 -5.52 -35.47
N ALA A 302 7.71 -5.58 -36.53
CA ALA A 302 7.55 -6.54 -37.62
C ALA A 302 7.84 -7.98 -37.17
N LEU A 303 8.91 -8.21 -36.40
CA LEU A 303 9.25 -9.51 -35.85
C LEU A 303 8.22 -9.96 -34.80
N ARG A 304 7.71 -9.04 -33.96
CA ARG A 304 6.64 -9.29 -32.99
C ARG A 304 5.34 -9.69 -33.70
N ARG A 305 4.97 -9.02 -34.79
CA ARG A 305 3.86 -9.43 -35.66
C ARG A 305 4.09 -10.80 -36.28
N ALA A 306 5.31 -11.11 -36.71
CA ALA A 306 5.66 -12.43 -37.26
C ALA A 306 5.56 -13.53 -36.18
N LEU A 307 6.00 -13.26 -34.95
CA LEU A 307 5.83 -14.16 -33.81
C LEU A 307 4.35 -14.36 -33.48
N HIS A 308 3.55 -13.30 -33.37
CA HIS A 308 2.10 -13.44 -33.15
C HIS A 308 1.41 -14.23 -34.27
N HIS A 309 1.80 -14.05 -35.53
CA HIS A 309 1.25 -14.80 -36.66
C HIS A 309 1.64 -16.29 -36.62
N ARG A 310 2.92 -16.58 -36.37
CA ARG A 310 3.46 -17.94 -36.32
C ARG A 310 2.92 -18.70 -35.10
N ASP A 311 2.94 -18.05 -33.95
CA ASP A 311 2.77 -18.70 -32.66
C ASP A 311 1.34 -18.64 -32.15
N ARG A 312 0.53 -17.68 -32.65
CA ARG A 312 -0.90 -17.46 -32.33
C ARG A 312 -1.23 -17.37 -30.83
N GLY A 313 -0.20 -17.13 -30.01
CA GLY A 313 -0.25 -17.16 -28.55
C GLY A 313 1.08 -17.65 -27.98
N CYS A 314 1.12 -17.83 -26.67
CA CYS A 314 2.23 -18.49 -26.00
C CYS A 314 2.40 -19.93 -26.53
N ARG A 315 3.64 -20.36 -26.84
CA ARG A 315 3.93 -21.71 -27.39
C ARG A 315 4.21 -22.74 -26.32
N PHE A 316 4.27 -22.32 -25.07
CA PHE A 316 4.41 -23.23 -23.95
C PHE A 316 3.27 -24.26 -23.92
N PRO A 317 3.56 -25.56 -23.76
CA PRO A 317 2.53 -26.60 -23.77
C PRO A 317 1.42 -26.32 -22.76
N GLY A 318 0.18 -26.20 -23.23
CA GLY A 318 -1.01 -25.97 -22.38
C GLY A 318 -1.33 -24.51 -22.08
N CYS A 319 -0.54 -23.53 -22.57
CA CYS A 319 -0.82 -22.11 -22.38
C CYS A 319 -1.75 -21.56 -23.49
N GLY A 320 -2.83 -20.87 -23.08
CA GLY A 320 -3.82 -20.27 -23.99
C GLY A 320 -3.75 -18.74 -24.11
N MET A 321 -2.70 -18.10 -23.57
CA MET A 321 -2.60 -16.64 -23.54
C MET A 321 -2.28 -16.05 -24.92
N ARG A 322 -2.95 -14.92 -25.23
CA ARG A 322 -2.76 -14.15 -26.45
C ARG A 322 -1.62 -13.13 -26.39
N PHE A 323 -1.19 -12.79 -25.17
CA PHE A 323 -0.10 -11.85 -24.89
C PHE A 323 1.07 -12.62 -24.27
N ALA A 324 2.17 -12.70 -25.00
CA ALA A 324 3.39 -13.38 -24.58
C ALA A 324 4.59 -12.46 -24.79
N GLU A 325 5.54 -12.50 -23.86
CA GLU A 325 6.83 -11.83 -24.00
C GLU A 325 7.72 -12.64 -24.95
N GLY A 326 8.50 -11.95 -25.78
CA GLY A 326 9.37 -12.62 -26.73
C GLY A 326 10.70 -12.97 -26.07
N HIS A 327 10.92 -14.25 -25.79
CA HIS A 327 12.17 -14.73 -25.19
C HIS A 327 13.11 -15.35 -26.23
N HIS A 328 14.42 -15.11 -26.08
CA HIS A 328 15.39 -15.75 -26.97
C HIS A 328 15.55 -17.23 -26.58
N VAL A 329 15.48 -18.14 -27.58
CA VAL A 329 15.68 -19.59 -27.36
C VAL A 329 17.12 -19.92 -26.96
N ARG A 330 18.08 -19.09 -27.39
CA ARG A 330 19.45 -19.04 -26.90
C ARG A 330 19.70 -17.62 -26.43
N HIS A 331 20.08 -17.44 -25.17
CA HIS A 331 20.28 -16.11 -24.60
C HIS A 331 21.25 -15.29 -25.47
N TRP A 332 20.87 -14.05 -25.78
CA TRP A 332 21.56 -13.26 -26.79
C TRP A 332 23.04 -13.01 -26.45
N SER A 333 23.39 -12.98 -25.16
CA SER A 333 24.78 -12.81 -24.70
C SER A 333 25.71 -13.94 -25.17
N ALA A 334 25.16 -15.13 -25.46
CA ALA A 334 25.90 -16.28 -25.99
C ALA A 334 25.99 -16.29 -27.53
N LEU A 335 25.30 -15.39 -28.23
CA LEU A 335 25.26 -15.31 -29.69
C LEU A 335 26.02 -14.07 -30.19
N ALA A 336 27.33 -14.05 -29.96
CA ALA A 336 28.20 -13.07 -30.59
C ALA A 336 28.32 -13.36 -32.09
N ARG A 337 27.81 -12.43 -32.93
CA ARG A 337 28.10 -12.27 -34.37
C ARG A 337 27.39 -13.23 -35.34
N ARG A 338 26.13 -12.96 -35.70
CA ARG A 338 25.60 -12.98 -37.09
C ARG A 338 24.08 -12.71 -37.12
N ALA A 339 23.68 -11.94 -38.13
CA ALA A 339 22.30 -11.57 -38.41
C ALA A 339 21.51 -12.77 -38.95
N THR A 340 20.95 -13.59 -38.06
CA THR A 340 19.71 -14.37 -38.24
C THR A 340 19.46 -15.11 -36.92
N PHE A 341 18.48 -14.63 -36.15
CA PHE A 341 18.18 -15.19 -34.82
C PHE A 341 16.91 -16.06 -34.90
N PRO A 342 16.93 -17.32 -34.44
CA PRO A 342 15.71 -18.06 -34.17
C PRO A 342 15.09 -17.51 -32.89
N VAL A 343 14.13 -16.59 -33.04
CA VAL A 343 13.32 -16.07 -31.93
C VAL A 343 12.13 -17.01 -31.72
N GLY A 344 11.94 -17.49 -30.51
CA GLY A 344 10.78 -18.27 -30.07
C GLY A 344 9.87 -17.37 -29.23
N ALA A 345 8.55 -17.53 -29.33
CA ALA A 345 7.72 -17.21 -28.17
C ALA A 345 7.85 -18.41 -27.23
N ARG A 346 8.25 -18.23 -25.98
CA ARG A 346 8.03 -19.23 -24.93
C ARG A 346 6.89 -18.73 -24.09
#